data_AF-A0A7V6L9U1-F1
#
_entry.id   AF-A0A7V6L9U1-F1
#
_cell.length_a   1.000
_cell.length_b   1.000
_cell.length_c   1.000
_cell.angle_alpha   90.00
_cell.angle_beta   90.00
_cell.angle_gamma   90.00
#
_symmetry.space_group_name_H-M   'P 1'
#
loop_
_entity.id
_entity.type
_entity.pdbx_description
1 polymer ?
#
loop_
_entity_poly.entity_id
_entity_poly.type
_entity_poly.pdbx_seq_one_letter_code
_entity_poly.pdbx_strand_id
1 'polypeptide(L)'
;MKRKLNFSFWLFVVLAVLLVIFSVENAGAIEVKVIFKKTTISLAILLIGTFVTGLVCGALYAWWRLIPSKKEEEAEVIEKTDNNKSIQV
;
A
#
# COMPACT_ATOMS: atom_id res chain seq x y z
N MET A 1 -21.12 -10.26 16.70
CA MET A 1 -20.01 -10.31 15.72
C MET A 1 -19.19 -9.02 15.84
N LYS A 2 -18.20 -8.97 16.74
CA LYS A 2 -17.37 -7.76 16.94
C LYS A 2 -16.34 -7.70 15.82
N ARG A 3 -16.61 -6.92 14.78
CA ARG A 3 -15.62 -6.63 13.73
C ARG A 3 -14.43 -5.95 14.42
N LYS A 4 -13.29 -6.65 14.51
CA LYS A 4 -12.01 -6.03 14.85
C LYS A 4 -11.65 -5.12 13.68
N LEU A 5 -12.21 -3.90 13.67
CA LEU A 5 -11.72 -2.84 12.81
C LEU A 5 -10.30 -2.58 13.26
N ASN A 6 -9.34 -3.08 12.49
CA ASN A 6 -7.93 -2.84 12.74
C ASN A 6 -7.75 -1.32 12.83
N PHE A 7 -7.29 -0.81 13.97
CA PHE A 7 -7.21 0.64 14.27
C PHE A 7 -6.54 1.44 13.13
N SER A 8 -5.59 0.79 12.44
CA SER A 8 -4.90 1.32 11.25
C SER A 8 -5.84 1.65 10.08
N PHE A 9 -6.91 0.87 9.86
CA PHE A 9 -7.91 1.12 8.82
C PHE A 9 -8.75 2.37 9.13
N TRP A 10 -9.20 2.52 10.39
CA TRP A 10 -9.98 3.69 10.79
C TRP A 10 -9.14 4.97 10.72
N LEU A 11 -7.86 4.89 11.11
CA LEU A 11 -6.92 6.00 10.97
C LEU A 11 -6.77 6.44 9.50
N PHE A 12 -6.71 5.47 8.58
CA PHE A 12 -6.65 5.74 7.14
C PHE A 12 -7.90 6.46 6.63
N VAL A 13 -9.08 6.04 7.09
CA VAL A 13 -10.35 6.68 6.74
C VAL A 13 -10.42 8.12 7.25
N VAL A 14 -10.05 8.35 8.51
CA VAL A 14 -10.02 9.69 9.10
C VAL A 14 -9.04 10.58 8.34
N LEU A 15 -7.85 10.07 8.03
CA LEU A 15 -6.85 10.81 7.26
C LEU A 15 -7.36 11.16 5.86
N ALA A 16 -8.03 10.22 5.17
CA ALA A 16 -8.60 10.46 3.85
C ALA A 16 -9.70 11.53 3.87
N VAL A 17 -10.59 11.50 4.86
CA VAL A 17 -11.63 12.53 5.04
C VAL A 17 -10.99 13.89 5.33
N LEU A 18 -10.01 13.92 6.24
CA LEU A 18 -9.29 15.15 6.58
C LEU A 18 -8.61 15.74 5.35
N LEU A 19 -7.96 14.90 4.53
CA LEU A 19 -7.36 15.29 3.26
C LEU A 19 -8.35 15.89 2.28
N VAL A 20 -9.54 15.30 2.14
CA VAL A 20 -10.60 15.83 1.26
C VAL A 20 -11.05 17.21 1.74
N ILE A 21 -11.32 17.37 3.03
CA ILE A 21 -11.73 18.66 3.61
C ILE A 21 -10.62 19.69 3.42
N PHE A 22 -9.39 19.33 3.76
CA PHE A 22 -8.23 20.22 3.64
C PHE A 22 -8.00 20.64 2.18
N SER A 23 -8.22 19.73 1.23
CA SER A 23 -8.18 19.99 -0.21
C SER A 23 -9.25 20.97 -0.68
N VAL A 24 -10.50 20.81 -0.23
CA VAL A 24 -11.62 21.68 -0.63
C VAL A 24 -11.46 23.09 -0.05
N GLU A 25 -11.15 23.19 1.24
CA GLU A 25 -11.02 24.47 1.94
C GLU A 25 -9.76 25.23 1.50
N ASN A 26 -8.66 24.50 1.24
CA ASN A 26 -7.39 25.09 0.78
C ASN A 26 -7.22 24.94 -0.73
N ALA A 27 -8.31 25.00 -1.49
CA ALA A 27 -8.29 24.96 -2.96
C ALA A 27 -7.55 26.17 -3.58
N GLY A 28 -7.16 27.16 -2.78
CA GLY A 28 -6.29 28.26 -3.18
C GLY A 28 -4.96 27.80 -3.80
N ALA A 29 -4.35 28.67 -4.60
CA ALA A 29 -3.07 28.39 -5.22
C ALA A 29 -1.96 28.36 -4.15
N ILE A 30 -1.37 27.19 -3.93
CA ILE A 30 -0.23 27.03 -3.03
C ILE A 30 1.03 26.92 -3.88
N GLU A 31 2.08 27.62 -3.48
CA GLU A 31 3.40 27.46 -4.09
C GLU A 31 4.01 26.13 -3.63
N VAL A 32 4.15 25.19 -4.56
CA VAL A 32 4.81 23.91 -4.31
C VAL A 32 6.09 23.81 -5.13
N LYS A 33 7.15 23.33 -4.49
CA LYS A 33 8.45 23.09 -5.12
C LYS A 33 8.54 21.62 -5.51
N VAL A 34 8.25 21.31 -6.77
CA VAL A 34 8.35 19.96 -7.31
C VAL A 34 9.79 19.72 -7.77
N ILE A 35 10.55 19.04 -6.90
CA ILE A 35 11.96 18.58 -7.07
C ILE A 35 12.96 19.73 -7.38
N PHE A 36 12.80 20.46 -8.48
CA PHE A 36 13.63 21.63 -8.82
C PHE A 36 12.83 22.84 -9.37
N LYS A 37 11.53 22.70 -9.68
CA LYS A 37 10.69 23.81 -10.17
C LYS A 37 9.67 24.25 -9.13
N LYS A 38 9.51 25.56 -8.98
CA LYS A 38 8.38 26.16 -8.28
C LYS A 38 7.18 26.21 -9.22
N THR A 39 6.03 25.83 -8.72
CA THR A 39 4.79 25.84 -9.49
C THR A 39 3.63 26.07 -8.54
N THR A 40 2.70 26.91 -8.97
CA THR A 40 1.46 27.21 -8.26
C THR A 40 0.41 26.21 -8.73
N ILE A 41 0.13 25.22 -7.89
CA ILE A 41 -0.93 24.24 -8.11
C ILE A 41 -1.83 24.25 -6.87
N SER A 42 -3.13 24.10 -7.09
CA SER A 42 -4.07 23.96 -5.98
C SER A 42 -3.77 22.69 -5.20
N LEU A 43 -3.85 22.76 -3.87
CA LEU A 43 -3.57 21.62 -2.99
C LEU A 43 -4.36 20.37 -3.40
N ALA A 44 -5.57 20.55 -3.93
CA ALA A 44 -6.42 19.50 -4.44
C ALA A 44 -5.77 18.65 -5.53
N ILE A 45 -5.16 19.29 -6.54
CA ILE A 45 -4.50 18.56 -7.63
C ILE A 45 -3.30 17.79 -7.11
N LEU A 46 -2.54 18.38 -6.17
CA LEU A 46 -1.40 17.72 -5.55
C LEU A 46 -1.85 16.45 -4.78
N LEU A 47 -2.94 16.57 -4.04
CA LEU A 47 -3.51 15.50 -3.23
C LEU A 47 -4.06 14.36 -4.08
N ILE A 48 -4.85 14.68 -5.10
CA ILE A 48 -5.38 13.69 -6.03
C ILE A 48 -4.23 12.99 -6.75
N GLY A 49 -3.24 13.74 -7.24
CA GLY A 49 -2.08 13.19 -7.94
C GLY A 49 -1.26 12.23 -7.08
N THR A 50 -0.96 12.64 -5.84
CA THR A 50 -0.22 11.81 -4.87
C THR A 50 -1.03 10.60 -4.38
N PHE A 51 -2.34 10.74 -4.21
CA PHE A 51 -3.21 9.64 -3.85
C PHE A 51 -3.28 8.58 -4.96
N VAL A 52 -3.50 8.99 -6.21
CA VAL A 52 -3.55 8.06 -7.35
C VAL A 52 -2.21 7.36 -7.54
N THR A 53 -1.08 8.10 -7.48
CA THR A 53 0.24 7.46 -7.57
C THR A 53 0.51 6.52 -6.40
N GLY A 54 0.14 6.89 -5.18
CA GLY A 54 0.23 6.02 -4.01
C GLY A 54 -0.61 4.74 -4.16
N LEU A 55 -1.82 4.85 -4.72
CA LEU A 55 -2.71 3.71 -4.95
C LEU A 55 -2.17 2.78 -6.05
N VAL A 56 -1.67 3.34 -7.16
CA VAL A 56 -1.03 2.56 -8.22
C VAL A 56 0.21 1.85 -7.71
N CYS A 57 1.11 2.54 -7.00
CA CYS A 57 2.31 1.94 -6.41
C CYS A 57 1.97 0.88 -5.35
N GLY A 58 0.97 1.15 -4.51
CA GLY A 58 0.51 0.20 -3.49
C GLY A 58 -0.10 -1.06 -4.11
N ALA A 59 -0.91 -0.89 -5.15
CA ALA A 59 -1.47 -2.01 -5.92
C ALA A 59 -0.38 -2.83 -6.61
N LEU A 60 0.61 -2.17 -7.23
CA LEU A 60 1.76 -2.83 -7.85
C LEU A 60 2.61 -3.59 -6.83
N TYR A 61 2.87 -2.98 -5.67
CA TYR A 61 3.62 -3.61 -4.58
C TYR A 61 2.87 -4.82 -3.99
N ALA A 62 1.57 -4.68 -3.77
CA ALA A 62 0.72 -5.78 -3.30
C ALA A 62 0.71 -6.92 -4.32
N TRP A 63 0.59 -6.60 -5.61
CA TRP A 63 0.67 -7.58 -6.70
C TRP A 63 2.00 -8.33 -6.69
N TRP A 64 3.13 -7.64 -6.58
CA TRP A 64 4.44 -8.30 -6.49
C TRP A 64 4.62 -9.14 -5.23
N ARG A 65 4.04 -8.73 -4.10
CA ARG A 65 4.11 -9.49 -2.84
C ARG A 65 3.18 -10.70 -2.81
N LEU A 66 2.07 -10.65 -3.54
CA LEU A 66 1.10 -11.75 -3.67
C LEU A 66 1.54 -12.82 -4.67
N ILE A 67 2.60 -12.59 -5.45
CA ILE A 67 3.26 -13.66 -6.20
C ILE A 67 4.08 -14.45 -5.17
N PRO A 68 3.64 -15.66 -4.76
CA PRO A 68 4.48 -16.51 -3.94
C PRO A 68 5.77 -16.73 -4.70
N SER A 69 6.88 -16.23 -4.15
CA SER A 69 8.18 -16.69 -4.59
C SER A 69 8.17 -18.19 -4.33
N LYS A 70 8.32 -18.95 -5.42
CA LYS A 70 8.35 -20.42 -5.56
C LYS A 70 9.28 -21.18 -4.58
N LYS A 71 9.86 -20.51 -3.59
CA LYS A 71 10.80 -21.04 -2.60
C LYS A 71 10.12 -21.77 -1.44
N GLU A 72 8.84 -21.50 -1.15
CA GLU A 72 8.15 -22.18 -0.05
C GLU A 72 7.64 -23.57 -0.45
N GLU A 73 7.30 -23.79 -1.73
CA GLU A 73 6.90 -25.12 -2.24
C GLU A 73 8.09 -26.10 -2.30
N GLU A 74 9.30 -25.64 -2.57
CA GLU A 74 10.50 -26.52 -2.61
C GLU A 74 10.92 -26.97 -1.20
N ALA A 75 10.76 -26.13 -0.17
CA ALA A 75 11.11 -26.49 1.21
C ALA A 75 10.14 -27.53 1.80
N GLU A 76 8.84 -27.43 1.52
CA GLU A 76 7.84 -28.39 2.02
C GLU A 76 7.93 -29.75 1.29
N VAL A 77 8.35 -29.77 0.02
CA VAL A 77 8.56 -31.02 -0.75
C VAL A 77 9.83 -31.76 -0.32
N ILE A 78 10.90 -31.03 0.01
CA ILE A 78 12.15 -31.63 0.51
C ILE A 78 11.94 -32.24 1.91
N GLU A 79 11.26 -31.54 2.82
CA GLU A 79 10.98 -32.03 4.18
C GLU A 79 10.10 -33.30 4.17
N LYS A 80 9.11 -33.39 3.27
CA LYS A 80 8.27 -34.60 3.13
C LYS A 80 9.01 -35.79 2.51
N THR A 81 10.02 -35.55 1.67
CA THR A 81 10.80 -36.60 1.02
C THR A 81 11.81 -37.23 1.99
N ASP A 82 12.45 -36.44 2.85
CA ASP A 82 13.38 -36.94 3.88
C ASP A 82 12.66 -37.72 4.98
N ASN A 83 11.46 -37.29 5.38
CA ASN A 83 10.66 -38.00 6.39
C ASN A 83 10.13 -39.36 5.88
N ASN A 84 9.80 -39.50 4.60
CA ASN A 84 9.38 -40.79 4.03
C ASN A 84 10.56 -41.78 3.95
N LYS A 85 11.76 -41.29 3.60
CA LYS A 85 12.96 -42.13 3.53
C LYS A 85 13.40 -42.65 4.91
N SER A 86 13.14 -41.89 5.96
CA SER A 86 13.48 -42.26 7.35
C SER A 86 12.59 -43.34 7.95
N ILE A 87 11.40 -43.57 7.38
CA ILE A 87 10.43 -44.57 7.86
C ILE A 87 10.64 -45.95 7.19
N GLN A 88 11.44 -46.01 6.11
CA GLN A 88 11.71 -47.25 5.36
C GLN A 88 13.07 -47.91 5.64
N VAL A 89 13.77 -47.51 6.71
CA VAL A 89 15.05 -48.12 7.15
C VAL A 89 14.90 -48.84 8.48
#